data_AF-T1CB58-F1
#
_entry.id   AF-T1CB58-F1
#
_cell.length_a   1.000
_cell.length_b   1.000
_cell.length_c   1.000
_cell.angle_alpha   90.00
_cell.angle_beta   90.00
_cell.angle_gamma   90.00
#
_symmetry.space_group_name_H-M   'P 1'
#
loop_
_entity.id
_entity.type
_entity.pdbx_description
1 polymer ?
#
loop_
_entity_poly.entity_id
_entity_poly.type
_entity_poly.pdbx_seq_one_letter_code
_entity_poly.pdbx_strand_id
1 'polypeptide(L)'
;MTPQWRGSYRENVRAVLDRDLLPRFGTQPLARIGKAEVLALRAELAQRPGKQGTLGPARINKILGVLRQILNEAADRFGLVPAFRGIKPLKLPRSEVQPFTLEEVQRILATVGRTTGIT
;
A
#
# COMPACT_ATOMS: atom_id res chain seq x y z
N MET A 1 16.47 8.94 20.37
CA MET A 1 15.09 8.66 19.95
C MET A 1 15.10 7.35 19.17
N THR A 2 14.43 6.32 19.68
CA THR A 2 14.33 5.03 19.01
C THR A 2 13.51 5.19 17.72
N PRO A 3 13.91 4.61 16.58
CA PRO A 3 13.14 4.73 15.35
C PRO A 3 11.74 4.16 15.55
N GLN A 4 10.72 5.01 15.42
CA GLN A 4 9.32 4.59 15.53
C GLN A 4 8.54 5.03 14.30
N TRP A 5 7.54 4.23 13.92
CA TRP A 5 6.61 4.61 12.87
C TRP A 5 5.79 5.83 13.29
N ARG A 6 5.55 6.74 12.35
CA ARG A 6 4.54 7.79 12.49
C ARG A 6 3.17 7.15 12.68
N GLY A 7 2.29 7.79 13.45
CA GLY A 7 0.93 7.29 13.74
C GLY A 7 0.16 6.92 12.47
N SER A 8 0.17 7.80 11.47
CA SER A 8 -0.48 7.56 10.18
C SER A 8 0.03 6.32 9.43
N TYR A 9 1.31 5.98 9.58
CA TYR A 9 1.84 4.76 8.97
C TYR A 9 1.32 3.51 9.70
N ARG A 10 1.29 3.54 11.05
CA ARG A 10 0.72 2.45 11.86
C ARG A 10 -0.74 2.19 11.49
N GLU A 11 -1.54 3.23 11.39
CA GLU A 11 -2.96 3.16 10.97
C GLU A 11 -3.09 2.55 9.58
N ASN A 12 -2.24 2.98 8.64
CA ASN A 12 -2.22 2.45 7.29
C ASN A 12 -1.89 0.95 7.24
N VAL A 13 -0.92 0.50 8.04
CA VAL A 13 -0.57 -0.93 8.14
C VAL A 13 -1.73 -1.70 8.79
N ARG A 14 -2.31 -1.18 9.87
CA ARG A 14 -3.46 -1.81 10.55
C ARG A 14 -4.65 -1.96 9.61
N ALA A 15 -4.98 -0.93 8.83
CA ALA A 15 -6.05 -0.99 7.84
C ALA A 15 -5.79 -2.04 6.74
N VAL A 16 -4.54 -2.25 6.32
CA VAL A 16 -4.17 -3.34 5.40
C VAL A 16 -4.39 -4.70 6.05
N LEU A 17 -4.00 -4.86 7.33
CA LEU A 17 -4.20 -6.11 8.06
C LEU A 17 -5.69 -6.43 8.17
N ASP A 18 -6.48 -5.52 8.72
CA ASP A 18 -7.90 -5.76 9.03
C ASP A 18 -8.74 -6.01 7.79
N ARG A 19 -8.48 -5.27 6.72
CA ARG A 19 -9.34 -5.31 5.54
C ARG A 19 -8.89 -6.30 4.49
N ASP A 20 -7.57 -6.45 4.33
CA ASP A 20 -7.01 -7.11 3.16
C ASP A 20 -6.35 -8.47 3.50
N LEU A 21 -5.74 -8.62 4.70
CA LEU A 21 -4.95 -9.81 5.04
C LEU A 21 -5.63 -10.74 6.05
N LEU A 22 -6.08 -10.23 7.20
CA LEU A 22 -6.67 -11.03 8.28
C LEU A 22 -7.94 -11.79 7.87
N PRO A 23 -8.87 -11.22 7.07
CA PRO A 23 -10.05 -11.97 6.62
C PRO A 23 -9.71 -13.25 5.84
N ARG A 24 -8.55 -13.29 5.18
CA ARG A 24 -8.10 -14.42 4.38
C ARG A 24 -7.11 -15.33 5.13
N PHE A 25 -6.17 -14.73 5.85
CA PHE A 25 -5.01 -15.42 6.41
C PHE A 25 -5.01 -15.51 7.94
N GLY A 26 -5.90 -14.81 8.63
CA GLY A 26 -5.85 -14.64 10.08
C GLY A 26 -6.08 -15.92 10.89
N THR A 27 -6.73 -16.92 10.30
CA THR A 27 -7.06 -18.20 10.97
C THR A 27 -6.19 -19.36 10.52
N GLN A 28 -5.25 -19.15 9.59
CA GLN A 28 -4.38 -20.21 9.07
C GLN A 28 -2.93 -20.04 9.56
N PRO A 29 -2.19 -21.15 9.79
CA PRO A 29 -0.78 -21.08 10.13
C PRO A 29 0.05 -20.41 9.03
N LEU A 30 1.03 -19.57 9.40
CA LEU A 30 1.91 -18.88 8.45
C LEU A 30 2.67 -19.85 7.53
N ALA A 31 3.00 -21.05 8.01
CA ALA A 31 3.64 -22.10 7.23
C ALA A 31 2.81 -22.61 6.04
N ARG A 32 1.49 -22.37 6.04
CA ARG A 32 0.61 -22.69 4.90
C ARG A 32 0.50 -21.58 3.88
N ILE A 33 1.02 -20.39 4.15
CA ILE A 33 0.93 -19.26 3.22
C ILE A 33 2.13 -19.30 2.28
N GLY A 34 1.99 -20.07 1.21
CA GLY A 34 3.01 -20.26 0.19
C GLY A 34 2.92 -19.27 -0.97
N LYS A 35 3.78 -19.48 -1.97
CA LYS A 35 3.81 -18.69 -3.20
C LYS A 35 2.46 -18.72 -3.94
N ALA A 36 1.77 -19.85 -3.93
CA ALA A 36 0.47 -20.01 -4.60
C ALA A 36 -0.59 -19.10 -3.97
N GLU A 37 -0.65 -19.03 -2.64
CA GLU A 37 -1.57 -18.24 -1.85
C GLU A 37 -1.32 -16.74 -2.04
N VAL A 38 -0.05 -16.33 -2.11
CA VAL A 38 0.33 -14.95 -2.42
C VAL A 38 -0.12 -14.56 -3.83
N LEU A 39 0.07 -15.45 -4.82
CA LEU A 39 -0.37 -15.20 -6.20
C LEU A 39 -1.89 -15.20 -6.32
N ALA A 40 -2.59 -16.07 -5.60
CA ALA A 40 -4.04 -16.11 -5.52
C ALA A 40 -4.60 -14.82 -4.92
N LEU A 41 -4.03 -14.33 -3.80
CA LEU A 41 -4.40 -13.03 -3.24
C LEU A 41 -4.17 -11.92 -4.27
N ARG A 42 -3.02 -11.90 -4.97
CA ARG A 42 -2.74 -10.87 -5.98
C ARG A 42 -3.77 -10.86 -7.11
N ALA A 43 -4.16 -12.04 -7.59
CA ALA A 43 -5.17 -12.17 -8.65
C ALA A 43 -6.56 -11.71 -8.18
N GLU A 44 -6.93 -12.05 -6.93
CA GLU A 44 -8.17 -11.60 -6.31
C GLU A 44 -8.19 -10.07 -6.14
N LEU A 45 -7.12 -9.48 -5.60
CA LEU A 45 -6.99 -8.03 -5.42
C LEU A 45 -7.09 -7.26 -6.73
N ALA A 46 -6.58 -7.82 -7.83
CA ALA A 46 -6.66 -7.21 -9.16
C ALA A 46 -8.09 -7.14 -9.73
N GLN A 47 -9.02 -7.95 -9.19
CA GLN A 47 -10.43 -7.95 -9.57
C GLN A 47 -11.30 -7.13 -8.60
N ARG A 48 -10.78 -6.75 -7.43
CA ARG A 48 -11.54 -5.95 -6.46
C ARG A 48 -11.83 -4.54 -7.01
N PRO A 49 -13.01 -3.98 -6.73
CA PRO A 49 -13.35 -2.62 -7.14
C PRO A 49 -12.43 -1.58 -6.49
N GLY A 50 -12.02 -0.60 -7.27
CA GLY A 50 -11.27 0.58 -6.86
C GLY A 50 -12.09 1.85 -7.06
N LYS A 51 -11.46 3.02 -6.90
CA LYS A 51 -12.14 4.31 -7.12
C LYS A 51 -12.58 4.50 -8.58
N GLN A 52 -11.79 3.98 -9.52
CA GLN A 52 -12.03 4.04 -10.97
C GLN A 52 -11.69 2.66 -11.54
N GLY A 53 -12.71 1.81 -11.73
CA GLY A 53 -12.52 0.43 -12.17
C GLY A 53 -12.02 -0.48 -11.04
N THR A 54 -10.92 -1.19 -11.27
CA THR A 54 -10.34 -2.12 -10.28
C THR A 54 -9.25 -1.49 -9.43
N LEU A 55 -8.77 -2.23 -8.44
CA LEU A 55 -7.71 -1.79 -7.54
C LEU A 55 -6.40 -1.54 -8.29
N GLY A 56 -5.85 -0.34 -8.19
CA GLY A 56 -4.62 0.04 -8.89
C GLY A 56 -3.35 -0.71 -8.38
N PRO A 57 -2.32 -0.87 -9.24
CA PRO A 57 -1.08 -1.58 -8.90
C PRO A 57 -0.39 -1.10 -7.62
N ALA A 58 -0.42 0.20 -7.34
CA ALA A 58 0.18 0.78 -6.14
C ALA A 58 -0.45 0.25 -4.84
N ARG A 59 -1.78 0.12 -4.80
CA ARG A 59 -2.48 -0.40 -3.62
C ARG A 59 -2.22 -1.90 -3.45
N ILE A 60 -2.25 -2.67 -4.54
CA ILE A 60 -1.93 -4.11 -4.52
C ILE A 60 -0.51 -4.32 -3.99
N ASN A 61 0.47 -3.58 -4.50
CA ASN A 61 1.85 -3.66 -4.05
C ASN A 61 2.00 -3.29 -2.56
N LYS A 62 1.25 -2.30 -2.07
CA LYS A 62 1.23 -1.95 -0.63
C LYS A 62 0.73 -3.12 0.23
N ILE A 63 -0.37 -3.75 -0.17
CA ILE A 63 -0.93 -4.91 0.55
C ILE A 63 0.06 -6.08 0.56
N LEU A 64 0.60 -6.43 -0.61
CA LEU A 64 1.60 -7.49 -0.74
C LEU A 64 2.90 -7.17 -0.02
N GLY A 65 3.27 -5.88 0.11
CA GLY A 65 4.42 -5.43 0.86
C GLY A 65 4.29 -5.73 2.36
N VAL A 66 3.12 -5.44 2.95
CA VAL A 66 2.85 -5.79 4.36
C VAL A 66 2.87 -7.30 4.55
N LEU A 67 2.22 -8.06 3.67
CA LEU A 67 2.26 -9.53 3.74
C LEU A 67 3.69 -10.08 3.62
N ARG A 68 4.50 -9.51 2.73
CA ARG A 68 5.91 -9.90 2.58
C ARG A 68 6.72 -9.70 3.84
N GLN A 69 6.53 -8.57 4.53
CA GLN A 69 7.24 -8.32 5.79
C GLN A 69 6.91 -9.38 6.84
N ILE A 70 5.63 -9.73 6.98
CA ILE A 70 5.17 -10.75 7.94
C ILE A 70 5.76 -12.13 7.61
N LEU A 71 5.68 -12.55 6.34
CA LEU A 71 6.14 -13.88 5.93
C LEU A 71 7.66 -14.00 5.92
N ASN A 72 8.38 -12.91 5.64
CA ASN A 72 9.84 -12.90 5.76
C ASN A 72 10.26 -13.01 7.22
N GLU A 73 9.66 -12.24 8.13
CA GLU A 73 9.95 -12.36 9.56
C GLU A 73 9.66 -13.77 10.07
N ALA A 74 8.58 -14.40 9.59
CA ALA A 74 8.26 -15.78 9.94
C ALA A 74 9.25 -16.79 9.35
N ALA A 75 9.74 -16.56 8.13
CA ALA A 75 10.81 -17.35 7.53
C ALA A 75 12.10 -17.26 8.35
N ASP A 76 12.48 -16.06 8.78
CA ASP A 76 13.69 -15.82 9.56
C ASP A 76 13.60 -16.41 10.97
N ARG A 77 12.45 -16.26 11.65
CA ARG A 77 12.25 -16.76 13.02
C ARG A 77 12.02 -18.26 13.12
N PHE A 78 11.33 -18.84 12.13
CA PHE A 78 10.82 -20.22 12.21
C PHE A 78 11.37 -21.12 11.10
N GLY A 79 12.31 -20.65 10.29
CA GLY A 79 12.92 -21.44 9.21
C GLY A 79 11.96 -21.79 8.07
N LEU A 80 10.89 -21.00 7.88
CA LEU A 80 9.92 -21.24 6.80
C LEU A 80 10.52 -20.91 5.43
N VAL A 81 10.00 -21.54 4.38
CA VAL A 81 10.40 -21.20 3.01
C VAL A 81 9.85 -19.82 2.63
N PRO A 82 10.68 -18.88 2.13
CA PRO A 82 10.21 -17.55 1.75
C PRO A 82 9.13 -17.58 0.64
N ALA A 83 7.90 -17.23 0.99
CA ALA A 83 6.75 -17.26 0.07
C ALA A 83 6.89 -16.31 -1.14
N PHE A 84 7.67 -15.24 -0.99
CA PHE A 84 7.83 -14.20 -2.02
C PHE A 84 8.98 -14.45 -3.02
N ARG A 85 9.65 -15.61 -2.97
CA ARG A 85 10.75 -15.93 -3.88
C ARG A 85 10.30 -15.84 -5.36
N GLY A 86 10.90 -14.89 -6.08
CA GLY A 86 10.61 -14.62 -7.49
C GLY A 86 9.30 -13.86 -7.77
N ILE A 87 8.58 -13.39 -6.74
CA ILE A 87 7.39 -12.55 -6.94
C ILE A 87 7.81 -11.09 -7.06
N LYS A 88 7.74 -10.57 -8.28
CA LYS A 88 8.00 -9.16 -8.57
C LYS A 88 6.76 -8.29 -8.26
N PRO A 89 6.96 -7.05 -7.77
CA PRO A 89 5.87 -6.07 -7.68
C PRO A 89 5.23 -5.82 -9.05
N LEU A 90 3.95 -5.44 -9.06
CA LEU A 90 3.29 -5.00 -10.28
C LEU A 90 3.94 -3.69 -10.77
N LYS A 91 4.05 -3.53 -12.09
CA LYS A 91 4.61 -2.32 -12.71
C LYS A 91 3.72 -1.12 -12.37
N LEU A 92 4.33 -0.08 -11.80
CA LEU A 92 3.67 1.22 -11.60
C LEU A 92 4.00 2.11 -12.81
N PRO A 93 2.99 2.72 -13.46
CA PRO A 93 3.26 3.82 -14.37
C PRO A 93 3.90 4.97 -13.59
N ARG A 94 4.77 5.73 -14.24
CA ARG A 94 5.27 6.99 -13.66
C ARG A 94 4.09 7.94 -13.54
N SER A 95 3.96 8.60 -12.40
CA SER A 95 3.00 9.68 -12.24
C SER A 95 3.40 10.81 -13.18
N GLU A 96 2.51 11.19 -14.08
CA GLU A 96 2.64 12.44 -14.81
C GLU A 96 2.33 13.58 -13.86
N VAL A 97 3.39 14.27 -13.43
CA VAL A 97 3.26 15.47 -12.62
C VAL A 97 3.31 16.66 -13.57
N GLN A 98 2.23 17.42 -13.62
CA GLN A 98 2.19 18.69 -14.33
C GLN A 98 2.39 19.80 -13.29
N PRO A 99 3.62 20.33 -13.12
CA PRO A 99 3.85 21.43 -12.21
C PRO A 99 3.14 22.68 -12.72
N PHE A 100 2.66 23.51 -11.79
CA PHE A 100 2.07 24.80 -12.15
C PHE A 100 3.10 25.71 -12.81
N THR A 101 2.68 26.49 -13.80
CA THR A 101 3.50 27.58 -14.34
C THR A 101 3.62 28.71 -13.32
N LEU A 102 4.58 29.62 -13.54
CA LEU A 102 4.74 30.78 -12.65
C LEU A 102 3.47 31.65 -12.63
N GLU A 103 2.81 31.83 -13.77
CA GLU A 103 1.56 32.58 -13.90
C GLU A 103 0.41 31.89 -13.16
N GLU A 104 0.33 30.56 -13.20
CA GLU A 104 -0.65 29.79 -12.41
C GLU A 104 -0.41 29.95 -10.91
N VAL A 105 0.85 29.87 -10.48
CA VAL A 105 1.21 30.11 -9.08
C VAL A 105 0.81 31.52 -8.65
N GLN A 106 1.10 32.54 -9.45
CA GLN A 106 0.71 33.93 -9.16
C GLN A 106 -0.82 34.10 -9.08
N ARG A 107 -1.58 33.46 -9.98
CA ARG A 107 -3.05 33.47 -9.93
C ARG A 107 -3.60 32.80 -8.67
N ILE A 108 -3.03 31.67 -8.25
CA ILE A 108 -3.42 30.98 -7.00
C ILE A 108 -3.16 31.89 -5.80
N LEU A 109 -1.96 32.48 -5.70
CA LEU A 109 -1.59 33.39 -4.61
C LEU A 109 -2.50 34.61 -4.54
N ALA A 110 -2.82 35.23 -5.68
CA ALA A 110 -3.72 36.39 -5.74
C ALA A 110 -5.17 36.05 -5.37
N THR A 111 -5.58 34.78 -5.48
CA THR A 111 -6.93 34.31 -5.13
C THR A 111 -7.01 33.96 -3.64
N VAL A 112 -6.00 33.26 -3.10
CA VAL A 112 -5.97 32.85 -1.68
C VAL A 112 -5.59 34.02 -0.76
N GLY A 113 -4.71 34.93 -1.19
CA GLY A 113 -4.29 36.10 -0.41
C GLY A 113 -5.40 37.15 -0.21
N ARG A 114 -6.49 37.09 -0.99
CA ARG A 114 -7.67 37.95 -0.83
C ARG A 114 -8.64 37.49 0.26
N THR A 115 -8.47 36.29 0.82
CA THR A 115 -9.32 35.77 1.92
C THR A 115 -8.78 36.16 3.31
N THR A 116 -8.01 37.25 3.41
CA THR A 116 -7.67 37.87 4.69
C THR A 116 -8.79 38.86 5.05
N GLY A 117 -9.95 38.30 5.39
CA GLY A 117 -11.17 39.02 5.74
C GLY A 117 -12.20 38.09 6.36
N ILE A 118 -11.75 37.08 7.12
CA ILE A 118 -12.60 36.34 8.04
C ILE A 118 -12.35 36.95 9.42
N THR A 119 -13.20 37.92 9.75
CA THR A 119 -13.51 38.32 11.13
C THR A 119 -14.33 37.23 11.79
#